data_AF-A0A210QIV4-F1
#
_entry.id   AF-A0A210QIV4-F1
#
_cell.length_a   1.000
_cell.length_b   1.000
_cell.length_c   1.000
_cell.angle_alpha   90.00
_cell.angle_beta   90.00
_cell.angle_gamma   90.00
#
_symmetry.space_group_name_H-M   'P 1'
#
loop_
_entity.id
_entity.type
_entity.pdbx_description
1 polymer ?
#
loop_
_entity_poly.entity_id
_entity_poly.type
_entity_poly.pdbx_seq_one_letter_code
_entity_poly.pdbx_strand_id
1 'polypeptide(L)'
;MSSKKSKEYEFPDTLADFGYGFNDEGQLRHLETKEAYQFQVREDDLEYNQKHYEAIGEIITENVYSMLEKDCELQKLELPKDAEENEPKTFFFMSDDVMTAKRLMILIHGSGAVRAGQWARK
;
A
#
# COMPACT_ATOMS: atom_id res chain seq x y z
N MET A 1 16.00 15.93 29.60
CA MET A 1 15.47 15.13 28.47
C MET A 1 15.55 16.00 27.23
N SER A 2 16.48 15.72 26.32
CA SER A 2 16.68 16.55 25.12
C SER A 2 15.63 16.17 24.09
N SER A 3 14.74 17.11 23.76
CA SER A 3 13.77 16.97 22.68
C SER A 3 14.55 16.89 21.36
N LYS A 4 14.65 15.68 20.78
CA LYS A 4 15.12 15.54 19.39
C LYS A 4 14.04 16.17 18.51
N LYS A 5 14.32 17.33 17.93
CA LYS A 5 13.56 17.83 16.77
C LYS A 5 13.59 16.72 15.71
N SER A 6 12.44 16.13 15.40
CA SER A 6 12.31 15.27 14.23
C SER A 6 12.70 16.08 13.00
N LYS A 7 13.59 15.55 12.16
CA LYS A 7 13.80 16.13 10.83
C LYS A 7 12.47 16.06 10.07
N GLU A 8 11.93 17.21 9.69
CA GLU A 8 10.81 17.29 8.75
C GLU A 8 11.33 16.96 7.36
N TYR A 9 10.68 16.01 6.70
CA TYR A 9 10.95 15.65 5.32
C TYR A 9 9.66 15.84 4.56
N GLU A 10 9.73 16.58 3.46
CA GLU A 10 8.64 16.75 2.52
C GLU A 10 8.71 15.63 1.49
N PHE A 11 7.60 14.95 1.25
CA PHE A 11 7.47 13.90 0.25
C PHE A 11 6.38 14.27 -0.76
N PRO A 12 6.48 13.81 -2.01
CA PRO A 12 5.42 14.01 -2.99
C PRO A 12 4.11 13.31 -2.61
N ASP A 13 3.00 13.73 -3.22
CA ASP A 13 1.67 13.14 -2.99
C ASP A 13 1.24 12.15 -4.09
N THR A 14 2.01 12.05 -5.19
CA THR A 14 1.68 11.17 -6.30
C THR A 14 2.80 10.20 -6.64
N LEU A 15 2.44 9.00 -7.09
CA LEU A 15 3.41 7.98 -7.47
C LEU A 15 4.33 8.46 -8.61
N ALA A 16 3.79 9.25 -9.53
CA ALA A 16 4.54 9.81 -10.65
C ALA A 16 5.58 10.83 -10.19
N ASP A 17 5.27 11.65 -9.18
CA ASP A 17 6.22 12.60 -8.60
C ASP A 17 7.31 11.90 -7.77
N PHE A 18 7.02 10.71 -7.24
CA PHE A 18 8.04 9.80 -6.72
C PHE A 18 8.91 9.16 -7.82
N GLY A 19 8.58 9.40 -9.10
CA GLY A 19 9.27 8.80 -10.25
C GLY A 19 8.83 7.37 -10.55
N TYR A 20 7.74 6.88 -9.95
CA TYR A 20 7.26 5.51 -10.12
C TYR A 20 5.89 5.43 -10.78
N GLY A 21 5.59 4.26 -11.34
CA GLY A 21 4.28 3.90 -11.86
C GLY A 21 4.11 2.39 -11.91
N PHE A 22 2.87 1.93 -12.00
CA PHE A 22 2.58 0.53 -12.29
C PHE A 22 2.66 0.27 -13.79
N ASN A 23 3.31 -0.82 -14.19
CA ASN A 23 3.26 -1.31 -15.56
C ASN A 23 2.01 -2.18 -15.80
N ASP A 24 1.81 -2.64 -17.04
CA ASP A 24 0.68 -3.48 -17.43
C ASP A 24 0.64 -4.84 -16.70
N GLU A 25 1.74 -5.25 -16.06
CA GLU A 25 1.83 -6.46 -15.23
C GLU A 25 1.51 -6.19 -13.74
N GLY A 26 1.09 -4.98 -13.38
CA GLY A 26 0.81 -4.58 -12.00
C GLY A 26 2.07 -4.42 -11.15
N GLN A 27 3.24 -4.23 -11.75
CA GLN A 27 4.52 -4.09 -11.04
C GLN A 27 4.90 -2.62 -10.90
N LEU A 28 5.30 -2.23 -9.69
CA LEU A 28 5.87 -0.90 -9.44
C LEU A 28 7.25 -0.77 -10.10
N ARG A 29 7.39 0.19 -11.01
CA ARG A 29 8.61 0.46 -11.79
C ARG A 29 8.91 1.94 -11.86
N HIS A 30 10.19 2.28 -11.89
CA HIS A 30 10.61 3.66 -12.15
C HIS A 30 10.18 4.07 -13.57
N LEU A 31 9.60 5.26 -13.72
CA LEU A 31 9.00 5.71 -14.98
C LEU A 31 10.06 5.86 -16.09
N GLU A 32 11.25 6.35 -15.76
CA GLU A 32 12.34 6.51 -16.72
C GLU A 32 13.18 5.23 -16.90
N THR A 33 13.85 4.75 -15.84
CA THR A 33 14.80 3.62 -15.92
C THR A 33 14.13 2.25 -16.06
N LYS A 34 12.82 2.15 -15.79
CA LYS A 34 12.06 0.89 -15.71
C LYS A 34 12.57 -0.09 -14.65
N GLU A 35 13.43 0.35 -13.75
CA GLU A 35 13.96 -0.48 -12.65
C GLU A 35 12.89 -0.71 -11.57
N ALA A 36 13.09 -1.76 -10.78
CA ALA A 36 12.26 -2.04 -9.61
C ALA A 36 12.50 -1.02 -8.48
N TYR A 37 11.54 -0.90 -7.56
CA TYR A 37 11.64 -0.03 -6.40
C TYR A 37 12.87 -0.35 -5.52
N GLN A 38 13.56 0.70 -5.08
CA GLN A 38 14.69 0.62 -4.17
C GLN A 38 14.38 1.34 -2.86
N PHE A 39 14.56 0.65 -1.73
CA PHE A 39 14.37 1.23 -0.39
C PHE A 39 15.49 2.20 0.00
N GLN A 40 16.73 1.89 -0.36
CA GLN A 40 17.90 2.68 0.01
C GLN A 40 18.10 3.82 -0.99
N VAL A 41 17.29 4.87 -0.86
CA VAL A 41 17.36 6.06 -1.72
C VAL A 41 18.55 6.95 -1.35
N ARG A 42 18.88 7.02 -0.06
CA ARG A 42 20.06 7.74 0.47
C ARG A 42 20.90 6.80 1.31
N GLU A 43 22.17 6.62 0.97
CA GLU A 43 23.03 5.65 1.68
C GLU A 43 23.22 5.98 3.17
N ASP A 44 23.32 7.27 3.50
CA ASP A 44 23.66 7.73 4.86
C ASP A 44 22.46 8.24 5.68
N ASP A 45 21.23 8.18 5.17
CA ASP A 45 20.04 8.69 5.86
C ASP A 45 18.95 7.63 5.99
N LEU A 46 19.13 6.75 6.98
CA LEU A 46 18.18 5.69 7.31
C LEU A 46 16.79 6.23 7.72
N GLU A 47 16.74 7.39 8.40
CA GLU A 47 15.47 7.99 8.80
C GLU A 47 14.70 8.51 7.58
N TYR A 48 15.40 9.14 6.64
CA TYR A 48 14.82 9.54 5.37
C TYR A 48 14.30 8.34 4.58
N ASN A 49 15.09 7.27 4.43
CA ASN A 49 14.67 6.08 3.68
C ASN A 49 13.41 5.44 4.28
N GLN A 50 13.34 5.36 5.61
CA GLN A 50 12.17 4.84 6.29
C GLN A 50 10.92 5.71 6.03
N LYS A 51 11.04 7.03 6.18
CA LYS A 51 9.91 7.94 5.96
C LYS A 51 9.50 8.02 4.48
N HIS A 52 10.47 7.97 3.56
CA HIS A 52 10.22 7.88 2.11
C HIS A 52 9.43 6.62 1.76
N TYR A 53 9.84 5.49 2.35
CA TYR A 53 9.17 4.20 2.17
C TYR A 53 7.74 4.20 2.73
N GLU A 54 7.51 4.83 3.88
CA GLU A 54 6.17 5.01 4.44
C GLU A 54 5.30 5.87 3.53
N ALA A 55 5.81 7.02 3.08
CA ALA A 55 5.09 7.96 2.21
C ALA A 55 4.67 7.33 0.87
N ILE A 56 5.61 6.66 0.18
CA ILE A 56 5.26 5.97 -1.08
C ILE A 56 4.32 4.77 -0.83
N GLY A 57 4.48 4.08 0.31
CA GLY A 57 3.64 2.94 0.69
C GLY A 57 2.16 3.32 0.90
N GLU A 58 1.88 4.50 1.42
CA GLU A 58 0.52 5.03 1.57
C GLU A 58 -0.14 5.26 0.21
N ILE A 59 0.57 5.88 -0.74
CA ILE A 59 0.08 6.09 -2.11
C ILE A 59 -0.14 4.76 -2.83
N ILE A 60 0.78 3.80 -2.68
CA ILE A 60 0.67 2.47 -3.26
C ILE A 60 -0.55 1.73 -2.70
N THR A 61 -0.85 1.91 -1.41
CA THR A 61 -1.98 1.24 -0.75
C THR A 61 -3.30 1.54 -1.45
N GLU A 62 -3.57 2.81 -1.73
CA GLU A 62 -4.80 3.23 -2.43
C GLU A 62 -4.85 2.70 -3.88
N ASN A 63 -3.70 2.65 -4.56
CA ASN A 63 -3.62 2.06 -5.90
C ASN A 63 -3.94 0.56 -5.88
N VAL A 64 -3.39 -0.19 -4.92
CA VAL A 64 -3.67 -1.63 -4.77
C VAL A 64 -5.15 -1.86 -4.49
N TYR A 65 -5.78 -1.06 -3.62
CA TYR A 65 -7.22 -1.16 -3.39
C TYR A 65 -8.02 -0.94 -4.68
N SER A 66 -7.66 0.08 -5.47
CA SER A 66 -8.32 0.29 -6.76
C SER A 66 -8.14 -0.88 -7.73
N MET A 67 -6.98 -1.56 -7.73
CA MET A 67 -6.75 -2.75 -8.57
C MET A 67 -7.56 -3.95 -8.09
N LEU A 68 -7.67 -4.15 -6.76
CA LEU A 68 -8.49 -5.21 -6.19
C LEU A 68 -9.97 -5.05 -6.60
N GLU A 69 -10.48 -3.81 -6.64
CA GLU A 69 -11.85 -3.53 -7.06
C GLU A 69 -12.03 -3.64 -8.59
N LYS A 70 -11.15 -3.03 -9.38
CA LYS A 70 -11.34 -2.90 -10.84
C LYS A 70 -10.87 -4.11 -11.63
N ASP A 71 -9.71 -4.66 -11.26
CA ASP A 71 -9.05 -5.71 -12.05
C ASP A 71 -9.36 -7.11 -11.50
N CYS A 72 -9.64 -7.21 -10.20
CA CYS A 72 -9.99 -8.48 -9.53
C CYS A 72 -11.48 -8.59 -9.18
N GLU A 73 -12.28 -7.56 -9.45
CA GLU A 73 -13.74 -7.52 -9.17
C GLU A 73 -14.08 -7.82 -7.70
N LEU A 74 -13.19 -7.45 -6.76
CA LEU A 74 -13.44 -7.66 -5.34
C LEU A 74 -14.26 -6.51 -4.75
N GLN A 75 -15.14 -6.84 -3.81
CA GLN A 75 -15.96 -5.89 -3.09
C GLN A 75 -15.29 -5.50 -1.77
N LYS A 76 -15.10 -4.19 -1.54
CA LYS A 76 -14.71 -3.64 -0.24
C LYS A 76 -15.91 -3.64 0.71
N LEU A 77 -15.79 -4.31 1.85
CA LEU A 77 -16.81 -4.35 2.89
C LEU A 77 -16.27 -3.82 4.22
N GLU A 78 -17.04 -2.96 4.87
CA GLU A 78 -16.75 -2.46 6.21
C GLU A 78 -17.22 -3.41 7.31
N LEU A 79 -16.48 -3.41 8.42
CA LEU A 79 -16.77 -4.16 9.63
C LEU A 79 -16.59 -3.24 10.87
N PRO A 80 -17.52 -3.25 11.84
CA PRO A 80 -18.84 -3.88 11.76
C PRO A 80 -19.74 -3.21 10.72
N LYS A 81 -20.69 -3.96 10.15
CA LYS A 81 -21.60 -3.45 9.10
C LYS A 81 -22.60 -2.41 9.63
N ASP A 82 -22.88 -2.49 10.92
CA ASP A 82 -23.79 -1.67 11.69
C ASP A 82 -23.06 -0.64 12.58
N ALA A 83 -21.79 -0.36 12.28
CA ALA A 83 -20.99 0.56 13.06
C ALA A 83 -21.51 2.01 12.97
N GLU A 84 -21.78 2.60 14.12
CA GLU A 84 -22.08 4.03 14.26
C GLU A 84 -20.85 4.88 13.87
N GLU A 85 -21.04 6.18 13.61
CA GLU A 85 -19.97 7.08 13.13
C GLU A 85 -18.76 7.14 14.06
N ASN A 86 -18.99 6.98 15.37
CA ASN A 86 -17.94 7.05 16.40
C ASN A 86 -17.38 5.68 16.81
N GLU A 87 -17.81 4.60 16.17
CA GLU A 87 -17.33 3.25 16.48
C GLU A 87 -16.11 2.89 15.61
N PRO A 88 -15.14 2.12 16.13
CA PRO A 88 -14.01 1.65 15.32
C PRO A 88 -14.49 0.82 14.14
N LYS A 89 -14.08 1.22 12.93
CA LYS A 89 -14.35 0.49 11.68
C LYS A 89 -13.07 -0.06 11.08
N THR A 90 -13.20 -1.18 10.39
CA THR A 90 -12.17 -1.76 9.51
C THR A 90 -12.84 -2.22 8.23
N PHE A 91 -12.08 -2.77 7.28
CA PHE A 91 -12.63 -3.33 6.06
C PHE A 91 -11.84 -4.54 5.59
N PHE A 92 -12.44 -5.28 4.67
CA PHE A 92 -11.79 -6.36 3.93
C PHE A 92 -12.33 -6.40 2.49
N PHE A 93 -11.63 -7.12 1.62
CA PHE A 93 -12.09 -7.39 0.26
C PHE A 93 -12.54 -8.85 0.14
N MET A 94 -13.59 -9.08 -0.64
CA MET A 94 -14.07 -10.43 -0.95
C MET A 94 -14.56 -10.52 -2.40
N SER A 95 -14.55 -11.73 -2.96
CA SER A 95 -15.21 -12.00 -4.24
C SER A 95 -16.72 -12.16 -4.07
N ASP A 96 -17.48 -11.86 -5.12
CA ASP A 96 -18.94 -11.98 -5.12
C ASP A 96 -19.45 -13.40 -4.81
N ASP A 97 -18.66 -14.42 -5.17
CA ASP A 97 -19.02 -15.82 -5.03
C ASP A 97 -18.59 -16.45 -3.69
N VAL A 98 -18.02 -15.67 -2.76
CA VAL A 98 -17.39 -16.15 -1.51
C VAL A 98 -18.27 -17.13 -0.72
N MET A 99 -19.59 -16.96 -0.74
CA MET A 99 -20.55 -17.80 -0.01
C MET A 99 -20.87 -19.13 -0.70
N THR A 100 -20.54 -19.26 -1.98
CA THR A 100 -20.85 -20.42 -2.82
C THR A 100 -19.60 -21.12 -3.36
N ALA A 101 -18.43 -20.48 -3.23
CA ALA A 101 -17.16 -21.01 -3.65
C ALA A 101 -16.81 -22.32 -2.92
N LYS A 102 -16.29 -23.30 -3.66
CA LYS A 102 -15.85 -24.60 -3.11
C LYS A 102 -14.54 -24.50 -2.31
N ARG A 103 -13.76 -23.45 -2.55
CA ARG A 103 -12.45 -23.21 -1.96
C ARG A 103 -12.36 -21.74 -1.60
N LEU A 104 -11.90 -21.46 -0.39
CA LEU A 104 -11.71 -20.11 0.13
C LEU A 104 -10.22 -19.87 0.36
N MET A 105 -9.72 -18.72 -0.11
CA MET A 105 -8.39 -18.21 0.20
C MET A 105 -8.53 -16.94 1.02
N ILE A 106 -7.92 -16.91 2.19
CA ILE A 106 -7.92 -15.75 3.08
C ILE A 106 -6.49 -15.23 3.16
N LEU A 107 -6.28 -13.96 2.76
CA LEU A 107 -5.00 -13.28 2.85
C LEU A 107 -5.07 -12.22 3.95
N ILE A 108 -4.29 -12.41 5.00
CA ILE A 108 -4.16 -11.45 6.11
C ILE A 108 -2.72 -10.92 6.08
N HIS A 109 -2.56 -9.61 5.89
CA HIS A 109 -1.25 -8.96 5.91
C HIS A 109 -0.98 -8.27 7.26
N GLY A 110 0.28 -7.97 7.52
CA GLY A 110 0.70 -7.25 8.71
C GLY A 110 0.30 -5.77 8.70
N SER A 111 0.57 -5.07 9.81
CA SER A 111 0.25 -3.66 10.01
C SER A 111 1.24 -2.67 9.37
N GLY A 112 2.36 -3.15 8.80
CA GLY A 112 3.37 -2.29 8.17
C GLY A 112 2.94 -1.70 6.82
N ALA A 113 3.79 -0.86 6.22
CA ALA A 113 3.52 -0.19 4.93
C ALA A 113 3.24 -1.16 3.76
N VAL A 114 3.66 -2.44 3.88
CA VAL A 114 3.32 -3.49 2.91
C VAL A 114 1.92 -4.04 3.19
N ARG A 115 1.03 -3.90 2.21
CA ARG A 115 -0.30 -4.53 2.20
C ARG A 115 -0.30 -5.82 1.38
N ALA A 116 -1.32 -6.66 1.56
CA ALA A 116 -1.51 -7.81 0.67
C ALA A 116 -1.66 -7.32 -0.77
N GLY A 117 -1.02 -7.99 -1.73
CA GLY A 117 -0.91 -7.47 -3.10
C GLY A 117 0.44 -6.80 -3.40
N GLN A 118 1.25 -6.50 -2.38
CA GLN A 118 2.56 -5.88 -2.56
C GLN A 118 3.67 -6.90 -2.29
N TRP A 119 4.55 -7.08 -3.28
CA TRP A 119 5.73 -7.93 -3.14
C TRP A 119 6.96 -7.21 -3.68
N ALA A 120 7.95 -7.01 -2.82
CA ALA A 120 9.32 -6.70 -3.24
C ALA A 120 10.16 -7.96 -2.98
N ARG A 121 10.37 -8.79 -4.00
CA ARG A 121 11.37 -9.87 -3.96
C ARG A 121 12.58 -9.43 -4.78
N LYS A 122 13.77 -9.70 -4.25
CA LYS A 122 15.02 -9.62 -5.02
C LYS A 122 15.10 -10.79 -6.00
#